data_AF-A0A0Q7QNQ0-F1
#
_entry.id   AF-A0A0Q7QNQ0-F1
#
_cell.length_a   1.000
_cell.length_b   1.000
_cell.length_c   1.000
_cell.angle_alpha   90.00
_cell.angle_beta   90.00
_cell.angle_gamma   90.00
#
_symmetry.space_group_name_H-M   'P 1'
#
loop_
_entity.id
_entity.type
_entity.pdbx_description
1 polymer ?
#
loop_
_entity_poly.entity_id
_entity_poly.type
_entity_poly.pdbx_seq_one_letter_code
_entity_poly.pdbx_strand_id
1 'polypeptide(L)' 'MAKALIGYVGGPTPDQIHETARLRRRVADLEAEVLRLKIENDGLLKTLSERVDQVTASDLLEAAH' A
#
# COMPACT_ATOMS: atom_id res chain seq x y z
N MET A 1 28.60 -22.55 -24.33
CA MET A 1 27.40 -23.03 -23.59
C MET A 1 27.73 -23.86 -22.34
N ALA A 2 28.86 -24.58 -22.28
CA ALA A 2 29.26 -25.33 -21.07
C ALA A 2 29.59 -24.47 -19.83
N LYS A 3 30.03 -23.20 -20.00
CA LYS A 3 30.34 -22.29 -18.87
C LYS A 3 29.10 -21.76 -18.13
N ALA A 4 27.91 -21.86 -18.75
CA ALA A 4 26.63 -21.51 -18.13
C ALA A 4 26.08 -22.63 -17.22
N LEU A 5 26.52 -23.88 -17.47
CA LEU A 5 26.05 -25.05 -16.70
C LEU A 5 26.83 -25.26 -15.40
N ILE A 6 28.09 -24.81 -15.31
CA ILE A 6 28.91 -24.96 -14.09
C ILE A 6 28.50 -23.99 -12.97
N GLY A 7 27.96 -22.81 -13.31
CA GLY A 7 27.41 -21.88 -12.31
C GLY A 7 26.02 -22.27 -11.78
N TYR A 8 25.34 -23.21 -12.44
CA TYR A 8 23.95 -23.59 -12.16
C TYR A 8 23.80 -24.58 -10.99
N VAL A 9 24.89 -25.21 -10.52
CA VAL A 9 24.84 -26.31 -9.53
C VAL A 9 25.00 -25.84 -8.08
N GLY A 10 25.23 -24.54 -7.80
CA GLY A 10 25.62 -24.08 -6.46
C GLY A 10 24.82 -22.95 -5.80
N GLY A 11 23.99 -22.20 -6.53
CA GLY A 11 23.27 -21.06 -5.92
C GLY A 11 22.65 -20.10 -6.93
N PRO A 12 21.98 -19.03 -6.44
CA PRO A 12 21.40 -18.01 -7.29
C PRO A 12 22.48 -17.34 -8.13
N THR A 13 22.23 -17.20 -9.43
CA THR A 13 23.10 -16.43 -10.32
C THR A 13 23.16 -14.95 -9.88
N PRO A 14 24.23 -14.22 -10.20
CA PRO A 14 24.32 -12.78 -9.89
C PRO A 14 23.10 -11.99 -10.39
N ASP A 15 22.60 -12.31 -11.58
CA ASP A 15 21.40 -11.67 -12.15
C ASP A 15 20.15 -11.92 -11.29
N GLN A 16 19.98 -13.14 -10.78
CA GLN A 16 18.89 -13.46 -9.84
C GLN A 16 19.03 -12.71 -8.51
N ILE A 17 20.25 -12.50 -8.01
CA ILE A 17 20.49 -11.70 -6.79
C ILE A 17 20.11 -10.23 -7.05
N HIS A 18 20.52 -9.66 -8.19
CA HIS A 18 20.17 -8.30 -8.56
C HIS A 18 18.67 -8.11 -8.74
N GLU A 19 18.00 -9.07 -9.37
CA GLU A 19 16.56 -8.99 -9.59
C GLU A 19 15.76 -9.15 -8.29
N THR A 20 16.15 -10.10 -7.44
CA THR A 20 15.52 -10.23 -6.11
C THR A 20 15.75 -9.00 -5.23
N ALA A 21 16.91 -8.35 -5.30
CA ALA A 21 17.14 -7.08 -4.61
C ALA A 21 16.27 -5.94 -5.16
N ARG A 22 16.13 -5.84 -6.49
CA ARG A 22 15.24 -4.87 -7.15
C ARG A 22 13.78 -5.08 -6.75
N LEU A 23 13.32 -6.33 -6.78
CA LEU A 23 11.95 -6.70 -6.40
C LEU A 23 11.69 -6.39 -4.92
N ARG A 24 12.62 -6.73 -4.02
CA ARG A 24 12.50 -6.39 -2.59
C ARG A 24 12.38 -4.89 -2.36
N ARG A 25 13.19 -4.09 -3.05
CA ARG A 25 13.08 -2.62 -2.99
C ARG A 25 11.70 -2.15 -3.46
N ARG A 26 11.24 -2.63 -4.61
CA ARG A 26 9.93 -2.28 -5.15
C ARG A 26 8.79 -2.69 -4.22
N VAL A 27 8.88 -3.85 -3.57
CA VAL A 27 7.90 -4.29 -2.57
C VAL A 27 7.88 -3.33 -1.39
N ALA A 28 9.04 -2.96 -0.83
CA ALA A 28 9.11 -2.00 0.26
C ALA A 28 8.53 -0.62 -0.13
N ASP A 29 8.83 -0.14 -1.33
CA ASP A 29 8.28 1.11 -1.86
C ASP A 29 6.74 1.02 -2.00
N LEU A 30 6.21 -0.09 -2.49
CA LEU A 30 4.76 -0.34 -2.60
C LEU A 30 4.09 -0.45 -1.23
N GLU A 31 4.72 -1.11 -0.26
CA GLU A 31 4.20 -1.22 1.11
C GLU A 31 4.10 0.15 1.78
N ALA A 32 5.10 1.00 1.59
CA ALA A 32 5.08 2.38 2.09
C ALA A 32 3.94 3.20 1.46
N GLU A 33 3.74 3.07 0.15
CA GLU A 33 2.66 3.77 -0.56
C GLU A 33 1.27 3.28 -0.13
N VAL A 34 1.09 1.96 0.05
CA VAL A 34 -0.16 1.40 0.58
C VAL A 34 -0.45 1.94 1.98
N LEU A 35 0.56 2.02 2.86
CA LEU A 35 0.39 2.58 4.19
C LEU A 35 -0.01 4.05 4.13
N ARG A 36 0.64 4.85 3.28
CA ARG A 36 0.30 6.26 3.06
C ARG A 36 -1.16 6.42 2.61
N LEU A 37 -1.57 5.65 1.61
CA LEU A 37 -2.94 5.68 1.09
C LEU A 37 -3.98 5.23 2.10
N LYS A 38 -3.66 4.25 2.96
CA LYS A 38 -4.54 3.82 4.06
C LYS A 38 -4.76 4.95 5.07
N ILE A 39 -3.68 5.60 5.50
CA ILE A 39 -3.77 6.74 6.43
C ILE A 39 -4.62 7.87 5.84
N GLU A 40 -4.43 8.17 4.55
CA GLU A 40 -5.22 9.17 3.84
C GLU A 40 -6.71 8.77 3.77
N ASN A 41 -7.00 7.52 3.41
CA ASN A 41 -8.36 7.01 3.34
C ASN A 41 -9.05 7.02 4.71
N ASP A 42 -8.37 6.57 5.76
CA ASP A 42 -8.87 6.61 7.14
C ASP A 42 -9.20 8.04 7.58
N GLY A 43 -8.35 9.01 7.19
CA GLY A 43 -8.61 10.43 7.40
C GLY A 43 -9.86 10.93 6.67
N LEU A 44 -10.00 10.57 5.39
CA LEU A 44 -11.18 10.94 4.58
C LEU A 44 -12.46 10.31 5.13
N LEU A 45 -12.43 9.04 5.53
CA LEU A 45 -13.56 8.34 6.14
C LEU A 45 -13.97 9.00 7.46
N LYS A 46 -13.01 9.40 8.28
CA LYS A 46 -13.28 10.15 9.52
C LYS A 46 -13.98 11.47 9.22
N THR A 47 -13.46 12.27 8.30
CA THR A 47 -14.08 13.54 7.89
C THR A 47 -15.48 13.32 7.30
N LEU A 48 -15.69 12.26 6.54
CA LEU A 48 -17.00 11.92 6.00
C LEU A 48 -17.98 11.56 7.12
N SER A 49 -17.57 10.75 8.10
CA SER A 49 -18.39 10.41 9.27
C SER A 49 -18.79 11.67 10.04
N GLU A 50 -17.84 12.55 10.33
CA GLU A 50 -18.10 13.82 11.03
C GLU A 50 -19.12 14.69 10.28
N ARG A 51 -19.06 14.73 8.95
CA ARG A 51 -20.04 15.46 8.13
C ARG A 51 -21.43 14.82 8.15
N VAL A 52 -21.51 13.49 8.11
CA VAL A 52 -22.80 12.78 8.21
C VAL A 52 -23.44 13.04 9.56
N ASP A 53 -22.66 13.01 10.65
CA ASP A 53 -23.15 13.33 12.00
C ASP A 53 -23.66 14.78 12.08
N GLN A 54 -22.99 15.73 11.41
CA GLN A 54 -23.45 17.12 11.34
C GLN A 54 -24.77 17.27 10.56
N VAL A 55 -24.88 16.62 9.38
CA VAL A 55 -26.12 16.68 8.57
C VAL A 55 -27.28 16.06 9.33
N THR A 56 -27.10 14.87 9.90
CA THR A 56 -28.14 14.20 10.69
C THR A 56 -28.56 15.03 11.91
N ALA A 57 -27.62 15.69 12.61
CA ALA A 57 -27.97 16.60 13.69
C ALA A 57 -28.77 17.82 13.20
N SER A 58 -28.43 18.38 12.03
CA SER A 58 -29.19 19.47 11.40
C SER A 58 -30.61 19.03 11.05
N ASP A 59 -30.78 17.86 10.43
CA ASP A 59 -32.08 17.32 10.04
C ASP A 59 -33.01 17.11 11.26
N LEU A 60 -32.45 16.64 12.39
CA LEU A 60 -33.19 16.47 13.65
C LEU A 60 -33.62 17.81 14.27
N LEU A 61 -32.80 18.87 14.14
CA LEU A 61 -33.15 20.21 14.61
C LEU A 61 -34.25 20.84 13.75
N GLU A 62 -34.20 20.67 12.42
CA GLU A 62 -35.26 21.14 11.52
C GLU A 62 -36.60 20.45 11.80
N ALA A 63 -36.60 19.15 12.08
CA ALA A 63 -37.83 18.41 12.40
C ALA A 63 -38.47 18.78 13.75
N ALA A 64 -37.74 19.46 14.64
CA ALA A 64 -38.22 19.87 15.95
C ALA A 64 -38.84 21.29 15.99
N HIS A 65 -38.81 22.00 14.85
CA HIS A 65 -39.39 23.33 14.67
C HIS A 65 -40.65 23.30 13.80
#